data_AF-A0A4R5L9U5-F1
#
_entry.id   AF-A0A4R5L9U5-F1
#
_cell.length_a   1.000
_cell.length_b   1.000
_cell.length_c   1.000
_cell.angle_alpha   90.00
_cell.angle_beta   90.00
_cell.angle_gamma   90.00
#
_symmetry.space_group_name_H-M   'P 1'
#
loop_
_entity.id
_entity.type
_entity.pdbx_description
1 polymer ?
#
loop_
_entity_poly.entity_id
_entity_poly.type
_entity_poly.pdbx_seq_one_letter_code
_entity_poly.pdbx_strand_id
1 'polypeptide(L)'
;MSNERPLDAPCDCDDASQASPSRAPADVTRRRFLQSAAAAAALSATPHLQAQNAPPATAPSEAAPPAPAQPVRLDINGRAYTLHIEPRVTLLDALRDYAGLTGTKKGCDRGQCGACTVLVEGRRINSCLTLAVMHEGQRITTVEGLAGVATLSPVQRAFIEHDAFQCGFCTPGQLCSATACLSEFAAGAASAVTPDVRTRPAQLSDAEIRERMSGNICRCGAYVNIVAAVRDAHTAGA
;
A
#
# COMPACT_ATOMS: atom_id res chain seq x y z
N MET A 1 26.55 54.41 30.98
CA MET A 1 25.93 54.02 32.26
C MET A 1 25.35 52.61 32.06
N SER A 2 26.13 51.55 31.95
CA SER A 2 27.45 51.23 32.56
C SER A 2 27.35 50.97 34.07
N ASN A 3 27.52 49.70 34.43
CA ASN A 3 27.85 49.13 35.75
C ASN A 3 28.13 47.64 35.45
N GLU A 4 29.26 47.29 34.83
CA GLU A 4 30.59 47.14 35.45
C GLU A 4 30.62 46.04 36.52
N ARG A 5 31.43 45.00 36.26
CA ARG A 5 31.84 43.97 37.23
C ARG A 5 33.33 44.17 37.51
N PRO A 6 33.78 44.17 38.78
CA PRO A 6 35.20 44.04 39.08
C PRO A 6 35.70 42.63 38.77
N LEU A 7 36.85 42.56 38.10
CA LEU A 7 37.84 41.50 38.29
C LEU A 7 38.84 42.01 39.33
N ASP A 8 39.37 41.15 40.20
CA ASP A 8 40.80 40.81 40.24
C ASP A 8 41.11 39.84 41.41
N ALA A 9 42.27 39.18 41.33
CA ALA A 9 42.80 38.23 42.32
C ALA A 9 43.94 38.90 43.16
N PRO A 10 44.83 38.21 43.93
CA PRO A 10 45.74 37.15 43.42
C PRO A 10 46.10 36.00 44.42
N CYS A 11 46.91 35.06 43.91
CA CYS A 11 48.05 34.31 44.50
C CYS A 11 48.16 34.08 46.03
N ASP A 12 48.61 32.92 46.54
CA ASP A 12 48.90 31.56 46.00
C ASP A 12 48.71 30.57 47.20
N CYS A 13 49.32 29.39 47.45
CA CYS A 13 50.44 28.57 46.93
C CYS A 13 50.16 27.07 47.30
N ASP A 14 51.02 26.05 47.13
CA ASP A 14 52.46 25.97 46.84
C ASP A 14 52.85 24.64 46.11
N ASP A 15 54.15 24.42 45.93
CA ASP A 15 54.81 23.30 45.21
C ASP A 15 54.92 21.95 45.98
N ALA A 16 54.89 20.85 45.21
CA ALA A 16 55.57 19.58 45.52
C ALA A 16 55.84 18.76 44.24
N SER A 17 56.95 19.03 43.55
CA SER A 17 57.29 18.41 42.26
C SER A 17 57.50 16.88 42.27
N GLN A 18 57.23 16.24 41.11
CA GLN A 18 58.04 15.12 40.60
C GLN A 18 57.78 14.88 39.10
N ALA A 19 58.83 14.86 38.29
CA ALA A 19 58.77 14.65 36.85
C ALA A 19 59.18 13.22 36.45
N SER A 20 58.61 12.72 35.35
CA SER A 20 59.04 11.47 34.69
C SER A 20 58.73 11.55 33.18
N PRO A 21 59.50 10.87 32.32
CA PRO A 21 59.65 11.28 30.92
C PRO A 21 58.42 10.99 30.06
N SER A 22 58.03 11.98 29.24
CA SER A 22 57.02 11.80 28.20
C SER A 22 57.55 10.88 27.09
N ARG A 23 56.87 9.75 26.89
CA ARG A 23 57.22 8.78 25.85
C ARG A 23 56.68 9.28 24.51
N ALA A 24 57.56 9.73 23.63
CA ALA A 24 57.18 10.25 22.31
C ALA A 24 56.36 9.22 21.51
N PRO A 25 55.33 9.65 20.74
CA PRO A 25 54.60 8.76 19.84
C PRO A 25 55.53 8.26 18.73
N ALA A 26 55.43 6.98 18.38
CA ALA A 26 56.31 6.37 17.38
C ALA A 26 55.96 6.85 15.95
N ASP A 27 56.96 7.25 15.17
CA ASP A 27 56.79 7.78 13.81
C ASP A 27 56.10 6.79 12.86
N VAL A 28 54.82 7.05 12.59
CA VAL A 28 54.03 6.36 11.55
C VAL A 28 54.40 6.96 10.20
N THR A 29 55.53 6.53 9.65
CA THR A 29 55.97 6.97 8.31
C THR A 29 54.95 6.56 7.24
N ARG A 30 54.76 7.43 6.24
CA ARG A 30 53.86 7.20 5.08
C ARG A 30 54.10 5.84 4.40
N ARG A 31 55.34 5.35 4.40
CA ARG A 31 55.71 4.04 3.87
C ARG A 31 55.11 2.88 4.68
N ARG A 32 55.17 2.93 6.02
CA ARG A 32 54.52 1.93 6.88
C ARG A 32 53.00 1.92 6.71
N PHE A 33 52.37 3.10 6.67
CA PHE A 33 50.92 3.21 6.46
C PHE A 33 50.46 2.57 5.14
N LEU A 34 51.17 2.86 4.03
CA LEU A 34 50.87 2.26 2.72
C LEU A 34 51.12 0.74 2.71
N GLN A 35 52.13 0.24 3.41
CA GLN A 35 52.39 -1.19 3.55
C GLN A 35 51.29 -1.91 4.35
N SER A 36 50.80 -1.32 5.45
CA SER A 36 49.67 -1.89 6.21
C SER A 36 48.34 -1.83 5.44
N ALA A 37 48.10 -0.77 4.67
CA ALA A 37 46.89 -0.65 3.85
C ALA A 37 46.85 -1.71 2.74
N ALA A 38 47.99 -1.99 2.09
CA ALA A 38 48.09 -3.05 1.08
C ALA A 38 47.83 -4.45 1.67
N ALA A 39 48.34 -4.73 2.88
CA ALA A 39 48.10 -6.00 3.56
C ALA A 39 46.61 -6.21 3.93
N ALA A 40 45.94 -5.16 4.39
CA ALA A 40 44.50 -5.20 4.69
C ALA A 40 43.66 -5.48 3.42
N ALA A 41 43.97 -4.80 2.31
CA ALA A 41 43.26 -5.00 1.05
C ALA A 41 43.37 -6.44 0.52
N ALA A 42 44.56 -7.05 0.61
CA ALA A 42 44.80 -8.42 0.17
C ALA A 42 43.95 -9.46 0.96
N LEU A 43 43.78 -9.26 2.27
CA LEU A 43 42.96 -10.13 3.12
C LEU A 43 41.45 -9.98 2.83
N SER A 44 40.99 -8.80 2.44
CA SER A 44 39.57 -8.57 2.08
C SER A 44 39.18 -9.07 0.68
N ALA A 45 40.14 -9.35 -0.21
CA ALA A 45 39.86 -9.73 -1.61
C ALA A 45 39.53 -11.21 -1.80
N THR A 46 39.92 -12.09 -0.87
CA THR A 46 39.76 -13.55 -0.99
C THR A 46 38.30 -14.04 -1.13
N PRO A 47 37.29 -13.56 -0.37
CA PRO A 47 35.90 -14.00 -0.58
C PRO A 47 35.32 -13.54 -1.94
N HIS A 48 35.79 -12.41 -2.48
CA HIS A 48 35.32 -11.90 -3.77
C HIS A 48 35.80 -12.75 -4.96
N LEU A 49 37.04 -13.26 -4.92
CA LEU A 49 37.55 -14.19 -5.94
C LEU A 49 36.77 -15.52 -5.94
N GLN A 50 36.39 -16.03 -4.77
CA GLN A 50 35.62 -17.28 -4.69
C GLN A 50 34.18 -17.12 -5.19
N ALA A 51 33.59 -15.93 -5.07
CA ALA A 51 32.29 -15.61 -5.66
C ALA A 51 32.33 -15.52 -7.21
N GLN A 52 33.46 -15.17 -7.81
CA GLN A 52 33.65 -15.12 -9.26
C GLN A 52 33.84 -16.51 -9.89
N ASN A 53 34.31 -17.48 -9.11
CA ASN A 53 34.47 -18.88 -9.52
C ASN A 53 33.25 -19.77 -9.18
N ALA A 54 32.09 -19.17 -8.86
CA ALA A 54 30.84 -19.92 -8.84
C ALA A 54 30.58 -20.51 -10.24
N PRO A 55 30.12 -21.77 -10.37
CA PRO A 55 29.75 -22.32 -11.67
C PRO A 55 28.67 -21.43 -12.31
N PRO A 56 28.67 -21.27 -13.65
CA PRO A 56 27.68 -20.44 -14.31
C PRO A 56 26.28 -20.93 -13.92
N ALA A 57 25.41 -19.97 -13.55
CA ALA A 57 24.05 -20.29 -13.13
C ALA A 57 23.38 -21.18 -14.18
N THR A 58 22.69 -22.22 -13.72
CA THR A 58 22.03 -23.23 -14.56
C THR A 58 21.31 -22.55 -15.72
N ALA A 59 21.57 -23.02 -16.95
CA ALA A 59 21.02 -22.43 -18.17
C ALA A 59 19.52 -22.15 -17.99
N PRO A 60 19.03 -20.97 -18.44
CA PRO A 60 17.69 -20.50 -18.11
C PRO A 60 16.68 -21.58 -18.46
N SER A 61 15.99 -22.09 -17.43
CA SER A 61 15.04 -23.20 -17.59
C SER A 61 14.07 -22.86 -18.71
N GLU A 62 14.00 -23.73 -19.70
CA GLU A 62 13.08 -23.56 -20.83
C GLU A 62 11.67 -23.37 -20.26
N ALA A 63 11.07 -22.23 -20.59
CA ALA A 63 9.86 -21.79 -19.92
C ALA A 63 8.73 -22.75 -20.26
N ALA A 64 8.11 -23.34 -19.23
CA ALA A 64 6.99 -24.26 -19.43
C ALA A 64 5.91 -23.59 -20.29
N PRO A 65 5.34 -24.30 -21.29
CA PRO A 65 4.38 -23.72 -22.21
C PRO A 65 3.17 -23.17 -21.44
N PRO A 66 2.57 -22.06 -21.91
CA PRO A 66 1.42 -21.47 -21.24
C PRO A 66 0.28 -22.47 -21.13
N ALA A 67 -0.40 -22.47 -19.98
CA ALA A 67 -1.55 -23.33 -19.76
C ALA A 67 -2.66 -22.97 -20.77
N PRO A 68 -3.37 -23.95 -21.37
CA PRO A 68 -4.40 -23.67 -22.35
C PRO A 68 -5.54 -22.86 -21.72
N ALA A 69 -6.13 -21.98 -22.53
CA ALA A 69 -7.35 -21.27 -22.13
C ALA A 69 -8.53 -22.25 -22.01
N GLN A 70 -9.30 -22.12 -20.95
CA GLN A 70 -10.45 -22.96 -20.63
C GLN A 70 -11.72 -22.11 -20.44
N PRO A 71 -12.93 -22.65 -20.69
CA PRO A 71 -14.17 -21.95 -20.41
C PRO A 71 -14.37 -21.77 -18.91
N VAL A 72 -14.62 -20.54 -18.48
CA VAL A 72 -14.88 -20.13 -17.08
C VAL A 72 -16.20 -19.38 -17.01
N ARG A 73 -17.10 -19.76 -16.10
CA ARG A 73 -18.46 -19.15 -16.00
C ARG A 73 -18.64 -18.27 -14.76
N LEU A 74 -18.76 -16.97 -15.00
CA LEU A 74 -18.92 -15.92 -13.99
C LEU A 74 -20.33 -15.30 -14.05
N ASP A 75 -20.90 -14.91 -12.92
CA ASP A 75 -22.05 -13.99 -12.86
C ASP A 75 -21.54 -12.59 -12.51
N ILE A 76 -21.67 -11.65 -13.44
CA ILE A 76 -21.17 -10.29 -13.29
C ILE A 76 -22.32 -9.32 -13.51
N ASN A 77 -22.60 -8.50 -12.50
CA ASN A 77 -23.70 -7.54 -12.47
C ASN A 77 -25.09 -8.16 -12.77
N GLY A 78 -25.31 -9.43 -12.37
CA GLY A 78 -26.57 -10.15 -12.60
C GLY A 78 -26.71 -10.75 -14.00
N ARG A 79 -25.60 -10.90 -14.73
CA ARG A 79 -25.53 -11.49 -16.07
C ARG A 79 -24.44 -12.57 -16.10
N ALA A 80 -24.78 -13.73 -16.64
CA ALA A 80 -23.80 -14.79 -16.90
C ALA A 80 -22.85 -14.42 -18.07
N TYR A 81 -21.56 -14.67 -17.86
CA TYR A 81 -20.49 -14.61 -18.86
C TYR A 81 -19.76 -15.95 -18.89
N THR A 82 -19.48 -16.48 -20.08
CA THR A 82 -18.60 -17.64 -20.29
C THR A 82 -17.35 -17.16 -21.03
N LEU A 83 -16.24 -17.05 -20.32
CA LEU A 83 -14.98 -16.50 -20.83
C LEU A 83 -14.00 -17.64 -21.13
N HIS A 84 -13.23 -17.58 -22.21
CA HIS A 84 -12.15 -18.54 -22.48
C HIS A 84 -10.81 -17.94 -22.04
N ILE A 85 -10.29 -18.37 -20.89
CA ILE A 85 -9.17 -17.72 -20.20
C ILE A 85 -8.16 -18.73 -19.66
N GLU A 86 -6.88 -18.34 -19.58
CA GLU A 86 -5.88 -19.14 -18.88
C GLU A 86 -6.14 -19.15 -17.36
N PRO A 87 -5.79 -20.21 -16.61
CA PRO A 87 -5.96 -20.25 -15.16
C PRO A 87 -5.28 -19.11 -14.38
N ARG A 88 -4.23 -18.50 -14.95
CA ARG A 88 -3.49 -17.36 -14.36
C ARG A 88 -4.18 -15.99 -14.53
N VAL A 89 -5.28 -15.89 -15.28
CA VAL A 89 -5.97 -14.62 -15.50
C VAL A 89 -6.63 -14.15 -14.19
N THR A 90 -6.26 -12.94 -13.76
CA THR A 90 -6.82 -12.33 -12.55
C THR A 90 -8.31 -11.99 -12.77
N LEU A 91 -9.09 -11.90 -11.68
CA LEU A 91 -10.48 -11.40 -11.80
C LEU A 91 -10.51 -9.99 -12.42
N LEU A 92 -9.51 -9.15 -12.11
CA LEU A 92 -9.37 -7.81 -12.70
C LEU A 92 -9.29 -7.86 -14.22
N ASP A 93 -8.47 -8.75 -14.77
CA ASP A 93 -8.23 -8.84 -16.22
C ASP A 93 -9.37 -9.56 -16.94
N ALA A 94 -9.96 -10.59 -16.32
CA ALA A 94 -11.18 -11.23 -16.81
C ALA A 94 -12.34 -10.23 -16.95
N LEU A 95 -12.54 -9.35 -15.96
CA LEU A 95 -13.55 -8.29 -16.03
C LEU A 95 -13.26 -7.29 -17.15
N ARG A 96 -12.03 -6.77 -17.19
CA ARG A 96 -11.68 -5.65 -18.07
C ARG A 96 -11.50 -6.05 -19.53
N ASP A 97 -10.68 -7.05 -19.77
CA ASP A 97 -10.06 -7.30 -21.08
C ASP A 97 -10.74 -8.48 -21.80
N TYR A 98 -11.47 -9.34 -21.07
CA TYR A 98 -12.29 -10.44 -21.63
C TYR A 98 -13.80 -10.18 -21.58
N ALA A 99 -14.33 -9.60 -20.48
CA ALA A 99 -15.76 -9.23 -20.37
C ALA A 99 -16.08 -7.79 -20.82
N GLY A 100 -15.05 -6.96 -21.08
CA GLY A 100 -15.20 -5.58 -21.56
C GLY A 100 -15.61 -4.55 -20.50
N LEU A 101 -15.70 -4.96 -19.23
CA LEU A 101 -16.11 -4.12 -18.10
C LEU A 101 -14.93 -3.33 -17.56
N THR A 102 -14.56 -2.30 -18.33
CA THR A 102 -13.35 -1.50 -18.09
C THR A 102 -13.46 -0.51 -16.92
N GLY A 103 -14.60 -0.45 -16.23
CA GLY A 103 -14.83 0.39 -15.06
C GLY A 103 -13.84 0.09 -13.93
N THR A 104 -13.62 -1.18 -13.59
CA THR A 104 -12.57 -1.61 -12.66
C THR A 104 -11.17 -1.28 -13.21
N LYS A 105 -10.28 -0.69 -12.40
CA LYS A 105 -8.99 -0.15 -12.88
C LYS A 105 -7.76 -0.90 -12.36
N LYS A 106 -6.81 -1.17 -13.25
CA LYS A 106 -5.46 -1.66 -12.90
C LYS A 106 -4.55 -0.48 -12.54
N GLY A 107 -4.42 -0.19 -11.24
CA GLY A 107 -3.58 0.91 -10.73
C GLY A 107 -2.21 0.50 -10.14
N CYS A 108 -2.01 -0.78 -9.82
CA CYS A 108 -0.76 -1.27 -9.21
C CYS A 108 -0.47 -2.78 -9.38
N ASP A 109 -1.50 -3.57 -9.70
CA ASP A 109 -1.47 -5.04 -9.84
C ASP A 109 -0.90 -5.86 -8.67
N ARG A 110 -0.86 -5.26 -7.47
CA ARG A 110 -0.28 -5.86 -6.26
C ARG A 110 -0.98 -5.42 -4.96
N GLY A 111 -2.31 -5.23 -5.03
CA GLY A 111 -3.18 -4.89 -3.89
C GLY A 111 -3.03 -3.50 -3.25
N GLN A 112 -2.00 -2.73 -3.60
CA GLN A 112 -1.62 -1.51 -2.89
C GLN A 112 -2.55 -0.29 -3.00
N CYS A 113 -3.47 -0.22 -3.98
CA CYS A 113 -4.16 1.04 -4.31
C CYS A 113 -5.70 1.03 -4.25
N GLY A 114 -6.35 -0.14 -4.17
CA GLY A 114 -7.81 -0.26 -4.19
C GLY A 114 -8.52 0.20 -5.48
N ALA A 115 -7.82 0.68 -6.52
CA ALA A 115 -8.46 1.07 -7.79
C ALA A 115 -9.14 -0.12 -8.52
N CYS A 116 -8.80 -1.34 -8.12
CA CYS A 116 -9.33 -2.63 -8.58
C CYS A 116 -10.41 -3.22 -7.64
N THR A 117 -10.94 -2.46 -6.68
CA THR A 117 -11.97 -3.00 -5.76
C THR A 117 -13.26 -3.34 -6.52
N VAL A 118 -13.76 -4.55 -6.31
CA VAL A 118 -15.08 -5.05 -6.74
C VAL A 118 -15.76 -5.76 -5.57
N LEU A 119 -17.06 -5.99 -5.66
CA LEU A 119 -17.78 -6.83 -4.69
C LEU A 119 -17.88 -8.27 -5.21
N VAL A 120 -17.69 -9.25 -4.33
CA VAL A 120 -17.97 -10.67 -4.57
C VAL A 120 -18.81 -11.19 -3.41
N GLU A 121 -20.03 -11.67 -3.71
CA GLU A 121 -21.06 -11.94 -2.70
C GLU A 121 -21.24 -10.77 -1.70
N GLY A 122 -21.25 -9.54 -2.23
CA GLY A 122 -21.36 -8.30 -1.45
C GLY A 122 -20.08 -7.88 -0.70
N ARG A 123 -19.08 -8.75 -0.57
CA ARG A 123 -17.81 -8.46 0.12
C ARG A 123 -16.82 -7.81 -0.84
N ARG A 124 -16.25 -6.66 -0.46
CA ARG A 124 -15.22 -6.00 -1.27
C ARG A 124 -13.90 -6.78 -1.29
N ILE A 125 -13.29 -6.92 -2.47
CA ILE A 125 -11.97 -7.53 -2.65
C ILE A 125 -11.14 -6.78 -3.70
N ASN A 126 -9.80 -6.89 -3.61
CA ASN A 126 -8.88 -6.43 -4.65
C ASN A 126 -8.81 -7.46 -5.79
N SER A 127 -9.47 -7.19 -6.92
CA SER A 127 -9.57 -8.16 -8.04
C SER A 127 -8.24 -8.52 -8.73
N CYS A 128 -7.15 -7.78 -8.49
CA CYS A 128 -5.80 -8.16 -8.94
C CYS A 128 -5.13 -9.27 -8.09
N LEU A 129 -5.63 -9.55 -6.88
CA LEU A 129 -5.06 -10.56 -5.97
C LEU A 129 -5.88 -11.85 -5.90
N THR A 130 -6.64 -12.15 -6.96
CA THR A 130 -7.44 -13.38 -7.07
C THR A 130 -7.59 -13.77 -8.54
N LEU A 131 -7.72 -15.08 -8.80
CA LEU A 131 -7.85 -15.63 -10.15
C LEU A 131 -9.33 -15.74 -10.53
N ALA A 132 -9.66 -15.48 -11.80
CA ALA A 132 -11.05 -15.54 -12.26
C ALA A 132 -11.68 -16.93 -12.07
N VAL A 133 -10.91 -18.00 -12.24
CA VAL A 133 -11.31 -19.40 -11.96
C VAL A 133 -11.75 -19.67 -10.52
N MET A 134 -11.38 -18.82 -9.55
CA MET A 134 -11.76 -18.97 -8.14
C MET A 134 -13.18 -18.43 -7.84
N HIS A 135 -13.83 -17.81 -8.81
CA HIS A 135 -15.10 -17.09 -8.64
C HIS A 135 -16.26 -17.67 -9.49
N GLU A 136 -16.12 -18.91 -9.98
CA GLU A 136 -17.25 -19.59 -10.63
C GLU A 136 -18.44 -19.74 -9.67
N GLY A 137 -19.64 -19.47 -10.20
CA GLY A 137 -20.88 -19.54 -9.43
C GLY A 137 -21.05 -18.46 -8.36
N GLN A 138 -20.09 -17.53 -8.21
CA GLN A 138 -20.20 -16.38 -7.30
C GLN A 138 -20.67 -15.13 -8.08
N ARG A 139 -21.48 -14.31 -7.42
CA ARG A 139 -21.99 -13.04 -7.93
C ARG A 139 -20.95 -11.95 -7.73
N ILE A 140 -20.51 -11.36 -8.83
CA ILE A 140 -19.54 -10.25 -8.88
C ILE A 140 -20.29 -8.96 -9.18
N THR A 141 -19.98 -7.87 -8.48
CA THR A 141 -20.50 -6.52 -8.76
C THR A 141 -19.36 -5.54 -8.96
N THR A 142 -19.32 -4.94 -10.14
CA THR A 142 -18.37 -3.89 -10.55
C THR A 142 -19.02 -2.50 -10.40
N VAL A 143 -18.28 -1.42 -10.67
CA VAL A 143 -18.84 -0.05 -10.62
C VAL A 143 -20.04 0.13 -11.57
N GLU A 144 -20.01 -0.56 -12.71
CA GLU A 144 -21.08 -0.60 -13.70
C GLU A 144 -22.38 -1.23 -13.14
N GLY A 145 -22.27 -2.13 -12.15
CA GLY A 145 -23.41 -2.79 -11.49
C GLY A 145 -23.92 -2.09 -10.23
N LEU A 146 -23.36 -0.93 -9.85
CA LEU A 146 -23.85 -0.17 -8.68
C LEU A 146 -25.08 0.68 -9.00
N ALA A 147 -25.28 1.06 -10.26
CA ALA A 147 -26.43 1.86 -10.71
C ALA A 147 -27.61 0.96 -11.12
N GLY A 148 -28.83 1.46 -10.94
CA GLY A 148 -30.00 0.98 -11.67
C GLY A 148 -30.01 1.53 -13.10
N VAL A 149 -30.80 0.92 -13.99
CA VAL A 149 -30.85 1.20 -15.44
C VAL A 149 -30.95 2.70 -15.81
N ALA A 150 -31.59 3.51 -14.97
CA ALA A 150 -31.67 4.97 -15.13
C ALA A 150 -31.39 5.75 -13.82
N THR A 151 -30.86 5.11 -12.78
CA THR A 151 -30.81 5.69 -11.42
C THR A 151 -29.46 5.43 -10.76
N LEU A 152 -28.75 6.50 -10.42
CA LEU A 152 -27.51 6.43 -9.64
C LEU A 152 -27.76 5.84 -8.25
N SER A 153 -26.79 5.08 -7.73
CA SER A 153 -26.80 4.67 -6.32
C SER A 153 -26.68 5.89 -5.39
N PRO A 154 -27.14 5.80 -4.11
CA PRO A 154 -26.95 6.89 -3.15
C PRO A 154 -25.48 7.32 -3.02
N VAL A 155 -24.57 6.35 -3.07
CA VAL A 155 -23.11 6.57 -3.04
C VAL A 155 -22.64 7.30 -4.30
N GLN A 156 -23.07 6.88 -5.50
CA GLN A 156 -22.71 7.56 -6.76
C GLN A 156 -23.21 9.00 -6.80
N ARG A 157 -24.43 9.24 -6.33
CA ARG A 157 -25.03 10.58 -6.28
C ARG A 157 -24.29 11.49 -5.30
N ALA A 158 -24.06 11.04 -4.06
CA ALA A 158 -23.28 11.80 -3.08
C ALA A 158 -21.83 12.06 -3.55
N PHE A 159 -21.22 11.13 -4.29
CA PHE A 159 -19.89 11.35 -4.86
C PHE A 159 -19.84 12.47 -5.92
N ILE A 160 -20.96 12.75 -6.60
CA ILE A 160 -21.09 13.89 -7.53
C ILE A 160 -21.41 15.17 -6.75
N GLU A 161 -22.37 15.11 -5.82
CA GLU A 161 -22.85 16.26 -5.04
C GLU A 161 -21.75 16.89 -4.16
N HIS A 162 -20.76 16.10 -3.71
CA HIS A 162 -19.64 16.55 -2.87
C HIS A 162 -18.31 16.71 -3.63
N ASP A 163 -18.27 16.56 -4.96
CA ASP A 163 -17.02 16.55 -5.77
C ASP A 163 -15.98 15.55 -5.24
N ALA A 164 -16.38 14.30 -5.01
CA ALA A 164 -15.58 13.26 -4.36
C ALA A 164 -14.55 12.58 -5.30
N PHE A 165 -14.16 13.25 -6.38
CA PHE A 165 -13.19 12.75 -7.36
C PHE A 165 -12.57 13.92 -8.15
N GLN A 166 -11.52 13.63 -8.91
CA GLN A 166 -10.96 14.57 -9.89
C GLN A 166 -10.66 13.83 -11.20
N CYS A 167 -9.52 13.13 -11.29
CA CYS A 167 -9.14 12.37 -12.49
C CYS A 167 -9.98 11.10 -12.77
N GLY A 168 -11.01 10.82 -11.95
CA GLY A 168 -11.88 9.63 -12.04
C GLY A 168 -11.22 8.26 -11.78
N PHE A 169 -9.89 8.14 -11.80
CA PHE A 169 -9.22 6.84 -11.90
C PHE A 169 -9.39 5.94 -10.66
N CYS A 170 -9.37 6.51 -9.45
CA CYS A 170 -9.65 5.74 -8.22
C CYS A 170 -11.15 5.54 -7.96
N THR A 171 -12.01 6.37 -8.58
CA THR A 171 -13.43 6.48 -8.23
C THR A 171 -14.21 5.16 -8.32
N PRO A 172 -14.02 4.28 -9.32
CA PRO A 172 -14.62 2.94 -9.35
C PRO A 172 -14.36 2.13 -8.07
N GLY A 173 -13.10 2.08 -7.64
CA GLY A 173 -12.71 1.40 -6.41
C GLY A 173 -13.27 2.08 -5.16
N GLN A 174 -13.29 3.41 -5.12
CA GLN A 174 -13.90 4.18 -4.03
C GLN A 174 -15.41 3.90 -3.90
N LEU A 175 -16.15 3.86 -5.01
CA LEU A 175 -17.59 3.62 -5.02
C LEU A 175 -17.93 2.19 -4.54
N CYS A 176 -17.20 1.17 -5.02
CA CYS A 176 -17.34 -0.20 -4.52
C CYS A 176 -16.97 -0.31 -3.04
N SER A 177 -15.85 0.29 -2.60
CA SER A 177 -15.46 0.27 -1.18
C SER A 177 -16.42 1.03 -0.27
N ALA A 178 -16.97 2.16 -0.71
CA ALA A 178 -17.95 2.93 0.03
C ALA A 178 -19.26 2.15 0.22
N THR A 179 -19.75 1.50 -0.85
CA THR A 179 -20.92 0.62 -0.79
C THR A 179 -20.72 -0.50 0.24
N ALA A 180 -19.58 -1.19 0.20
CA ALA A 180 -19.25 -2.22 1.17
C ALA A 180 -19.02 -1.66 2.59
N CYS A 181 -18.37 -0.51 2.76
CA CYS A 181 -18.15 0.14 4.05
C CYS A 181 -19.46 0.42 4.79
N LEU A 182 -20.50 0.87 4.07
CA LEU A 182 -21.83 1.07 4.63
C LEU A 182 -22.47 -0.26 5.06
N SER A 183 -22.39 -1.31 4.23
CA SER A 183 -22.91 -2.65 4.57
C SER A 183 -22.15 -3.31 5.74
N GLU A 184 -20.82 -3.20 5.78
CA GLU A 184 -19.94 -3.69 6.85
C GLU A 184 -20.28 -3.02 8.18
N PHE A 185 -20.48 -1.69 8.18
CA PHE A 185 -20.88 -0.97 9.37
C PHE A 185 -22.29 -1.36 9.82
N ALA A 186 -23.26 -1.43 8.91
CA ALA A 186 -24.63 -1.86 9.23
C ALA A 186 -24.68 -3.29 9.81
N ALA A 187 -23.83 -4.20 9.30
CA ALA A 187 -23.67 -5.56 9.81
C ALA A 187 -22.90 -5.65 11.14
N GLY A 188 -22.43 -4.52 11.70
CA GLY A 188 -21.74 -4.46 12.99
C GLY A 188 -20.26 -4.83 12.97
N ALA A 189 -19.63 -4.94 11.80
CA ALA A 189 -18.20 -5.23 11.71
C ALA A 189 -17.38 -4.06 12.28
N ALA A 190 -16.47 -4.33 13.22
CA ALA A 190 -15.53 -3.36 13.77
C ALA A 190 -14.42 -2.97 12.78
N SER A 191 -13.75 -1.84 13.05
CA SER A 191 -12.53 -1.39 12.38
C SER A 191 -11.43 -1.12 13.40
N ALA A 192 -10.21 -0.75 12.97
CA ALA A 192 -9.11 -0.44 13.89
C ALA A 192 -9.35 0.78 14.79
N VAL A 193 -10.39 1.60 14.52
CA VAL A 193 -10.78 2.76 15.33
C VAL A 193 -12.08 2.55 16.12
N THR A 194 -12.69 1.36 16.06
CA THR A 194 -13.87 1.02 16.88
C THR A 194 -13.46 0.88 18.36
N PRO A 195 -14.00 1.69 19.30
CA PRO A 195 -13.49 1.71 20.68
C PRO A 195 -13.69 0.42 21.50
N ASP A 196 -14.75 -0.34 21.20
CA ASP A 196 -14.99 -1.68 21.76
C ASP A 196 -15.52 -2.59 20.65
N VAL A 197 -14.71 -3.57 20.25
CA VAL A 197 -15.02 -4.52 19.16
C VAL A 197 -16.23 -5.40 19.44
N ARG A 198 -16.75 -5.41 20.67
CA ARG A 198 -17.98 -6.13 21.06
C ARG A 198 -19.26 -5.34 20.75
N THR A 199 -19.15 -4.06 20.40
CA THR A 199 -20.30 -3.16 20.19
C THR A 199 -20.14 -2.32 18.91
N ARG A 200 -21.13 -2.37 18.01
CA ARG A 200 -21.21 -1.42 16.89
C ARG A 200 -21.44 0.01 17.44
N PRO A 201 -20.62 1.02 17.07
CA PRO A 201 -20.93 2.42 17.34
C PRO A 201 -22.30 2.81 16.77
N ALA A 202 -23.05 3.71 17.42
CA ALA A 202 -24.39 4.07 16.96
C ALA A 202 -24.39 4.68 15.55
N GLN A 203 -23.44 5.58 15.26
CA GLN A 203 -23.27 6.32 14.01
C GLN A 203 -21.91 6.03 13.36
N LEU A 204 -21.85 6.03 12.03
CA LEU A 204 -20.61 5.90 11.28
C LEU A 204 -19.83 7.23 11.33
N SER A 205 -18.76 7.28 12.14
CA SER A 205 -17.97 8.50 12.33
C SER A 205 -16.97 8.75 11.20
N ASP A 206 -16.51 9.99 11.06
CA ASP A 206 -15.42 10.37 10.15
C ASP A 206 -14.14 9.53 10.33
N ALA A 207 -13.84 9.09 11.56
CA ALA A 207 -12.70 8.22 11.83
C ALA A 207 -12.93 6.83 11.27
N GLU A 208 -14.12 6.25 11.51
CA GLU A 208 -14.53 4.96 10.95
C GLU A 208 -14.54 4.98 9.41
N ILE A 209 -15.01 6.07 8.78
CA ILE A 209 -14.98 6.21 7.32
C ILE A 209 -13.54 6.26 6.81
N ARG A 210 -12.67 7.09 7.40
CA ARG A 210 -11.25 7.20 6.98
C ARG A 210 -10.51 5.86 7.12
N GLU A 211 -10.71 5.16 8.23
CA GLU A 211 -10.14 3.85 8.48
C GLU A 211 -10.64 2.81 7.45
N ARG A 212 -11.97 2.67 7.31
CA ARG A 212 -12.58 1.70 6.40
C ARG A 212 -12.29 1.98 4.93
N MET A 213 -12.04 3.23 4.55
CA MET A 213 -11.70 3.62 3.16
C MET A 213 -10.19 3.70 2.89
N SER A 214 -9.33 3.49 3.90
CA SER A 214 -7.87 3.63 3.80
C SER A 214 -7.22 2.78 2.70
N GLY A 215 -7.79 1.62 2.37
CA GLY A 215 -7.32 0.73 1.30
C GLY A 215 -7.50 1.27 -0.13
N ASN A 216 -8.15 2.42 -0.33
CA ASN A 216 -8.41 3.01 -1.64
C ASN A 216 -7.69 4.35 -1.79
N ILE A 217 -6.57 4.34 -2.52
CA ILE A 217 -5.68 5.50 -2.65
C ILE A 217 -6.18 6.47 -3.74
N CYS A 218 -6.31 7.75 -3.36
CA CYS A 218 -6.59 8.87 -4.26
C CYS A 218 -5.35 9.79 -4.36
N ARG A 219 -4.59 9.72 -5.46
CA ARG A 219 -3.41 10.61 -5.64
C ARG A 219 -3.79 12.09 -5.85
N CYS A 220 -5.02 12.36 -6.29
CA CYS A 220 -5.61 13.70 -6.37
C CYS A 220 -5.96 14.32 -5.01
N GLY A 221 -5.95 13.54 -3.92
CA GLY A 221 -6.18 14.07 -2.57
C GLY A 221 -7.64 14.36 -2.19
N ALA A 222 -8.62 13.92 -2.99
CA ALA A 222 -10.06 14.16 -2.78
C ALA A 222 -10.67 13.48 -1.52
N TYR A 223 -9.85 13.02 -0.57
CA TYR A 223 -10.27 12.24 0.60
C TYR A 223 -11.27 12.96 1.51
N VAL A 224 -11.18 14.29 1.64
CA VAL A 224 -12.13 15.08 2.45
C VAL A 224 -13.54 14.98 1.87
N ASN A 225 -13.64 15.18 0.55
CA ASN A 225 -14.89 15.10 -0.21
C ASN A 225 -15.43 13.66 -0.24
N ILE A 226 -14.55 12.66 -0.38
CA ILE A 226 -14.93 11.23 -0.27
C ILE A 226 -15.52 10.91 1.11
N VAL A 227 -14.93 11.40 2.21
CA VAL A 227 -15.48 11.19 3.56
C VAL A 227 -16.84 11.87 3.71
N ALA A 228 -17.01 13.07 3.17
CA ALA A 228 -18.29 13.78 3.19
C ALA A 228 -19.38 13.02 2.40
N ALA A 229 -19.07 12.56 1.19
CA ALA A 229 -19.98 11.78 0.34
C ALA A 229 -20.40 10.44 0.99
N VAL A 230 -19.47 9.73 1.63
CA VAL A 230 -19.80 8.47 2.35
C VAL A 230 -20.67 8.75 3.58
N ARG A 231 -20.44 9.86 4.30
CA ARG A 231 -21.27 10.26 5.45
C ARG A 231 -22.69 10.61 5.01
N ASP A 232 -22.84 11.36 3.91
CA ASP A 232 -24.15 11.73 3.35
C ASP A 232 -24.91 10.50 2.83
N ALA A 233 -24.23 9.62 2.07
CA ALA A 233 -24.81 8.36 1.62
C ALA A 233 -25.21 7.40 2.77
N HIS A 234 -24.61 7.53 3.97
CA HIS A 234 -25.07 6.84 5.17
C HIS A 234 -26.37 7.45 5.71
N THR A 235 -26.46 8.78 5.81
CA THR A 235 -27.64 9.49 6.31
C THR A 235 -28.84 9.40 5.36
N ALA A 236 -28.62 9.39 4.05
CA ALA A 236 -29.67 9.26 3.03
C ALA A 236 -30.23 7.82 2.87
N GLY A 237 -29.75 6.86 3.67
CA GLY A 237 -30.17 5.45 3.65
C GLY A 237 -30.46 4.88 5.04
N ALA A 238 -30.71 5.74 6.03
CA ALA A 238 -31.04 5.40 7.42
C ALA A 238 -32.45 5.86 7.81
#